data_AF-M4BIS7-F1
#
_entry.id   AF-M4BIS7-F1
#
_cell.length_a   1.000
_cell.length_b   1.000
_cell.length_c   1.000
_cell.angle_alpha   90.00
_cell.angle_beta   90.00
_cell.angle_gamma   90.00
#
_symmetry.space_group_name_H-M   'P 1'
#
loop_
_entity.id
_entity.type
_entity.pdbx_description
1 polymer ?
#
loop_
_entity_poly.entity_id
_entity_poly.type
_entity_poly.pdbx_seq_one_letter_code
_entity_poly.pdbx_strand_id
1 'polypeptide(L)'
;MARNRSKSVRCSLSTTSSSSSSTLTSSSLDRDKVDAPGSSNRPRFPIVAPPEYPPKADRVIYNAKKKHRSEISPKKWTREGFAGSDVCELPVDECNLIKREHRSELSVKRFINEYERPYIPVVIDGIPETEKWEALKHWTLKQLRRDYKRAELKCGEDDNGKSIRMNFKYFMMYLKRQTDDSPLYIFDSTFEDHRDTKPLLDDYRVPKYFAEDLFSLVGEDRRPPYRWFLVGPKRSGTTLHVDPLGTSAWNTLIVGRKRWVLFPPHLPKRLVNGKNHVHGDEDDEAVNYFMDLLPRLKQASSPETLQCVEFMQFPGETVFIPGGWWHAVLNVDDTVAVTQNFCSSQNFPTVWRKTRSSRKRMAVKWLKRLETHNPELAAMAMKLNQDDKFVMYSKGRRRCEMPPSSSYKRKKKHSEDECDSARDLHYHGKKTRCAADAE
;
A
#
# COMPACT_ATOMS: atom_id res chain seq x y z
N MET A 1 -34.98 -53.08 -35.77
CA MET A 1 -34.22 -54.35 -35.55
C MET A 1 -32.88 -54.00 -34.92
N ALA A 2 -32.53 -54.69 -33.81
CA ALA A 2 -31.23 -54.81 -33.10
C ALA A 2 -30.46 -53.49 -32.76
N ARG A 3 -30.28 -53.00 -31.52
CA ARG A 3 -29.87 -53.56 -30.19
C ARG A 3 -28.49 -54.25 -30.15
N ASN A 4 -27.72 -53.85 -29.12
CA ASN A 4 -26.63 -54.56 -28.39
C ASN A 4 -25.20 -54.47 -28.96
N ARG A 5 -24.10 -54.38 -28.18
CA ARG A 5 -23.87 -54.60 -26.73
C ARG A 5 -22.45 -54.15 -26.27
N SER A 6 -22.39 -53.55 -25.08
CA SER A 6 -21.51 -53.81 -23.91
C SER A 6 -19.99 -54.03 -24.05
N LYS A 7 -19.22 -53.39 -23.14
CA LYS A 7 -18.59 -54.08 -22.00
C LYS A 7 -18.30 -53.10 -20.84
N SER A 8 -19.11 -53.23 -19.78
CA SER A 8 -18.85 -52.79 -18.42
C SER A 8 -18.33 -54.01 -17.65
N VAL A 9 -17.33 -53.81 -16.80
CA VAL A 9 -16.90 -54.81 -15.80
C VAL A 9 -17.26 -54.27 -14.42
N ARG A 10 -18.17 -54.97 -13.75
CA ARG A 10 -18.42 -54.94 -12.30
C ARG A 10 -17.70 -56.12 -11.65
N CYS A 11 -17.30 -55.95 -10.40
CA CYS A 11 -17.51 -56.84 -9.24
C CYS A 11 -16.46 -56.52 -8.17
N SER A 12 -16.67 -56.61 -6.86
CA SER A 12 -17.83 -56.81 -5.99
C SER A 12 -17.26 -56.84 -4.56
N LEU A 13 -17.98 -56.30 -3.58
CA LEU A 13 -17.66 -56.43 -2.16
C LEU A 13 -17.83 -57.87 -1.68
N SER A 14 -16.96 -58.31 -0.77
CA SER A 14 -17.25 -59.37 0.20
C SER A 14 -16.56 -59.07 1.54
N THR A 15 -17.39 -58.95 2.57
CA THR A 15 -17.08 -58.85 3.99
C THR A 15 -16.66 -60.18 4.60
N THR A 16 -15.66 -60.17 5.47
CA THR A 16 -15.52 -61.15 6.57
C THR A 16 -15.01 -60.46 7.82
N SER A 17 -15.75 -60.67 8.91
CA SER A 17 -15.54 -60.22 10.28
C SER A 17 -14.63 -61.16 11.07
N SER A 18 -13.78 -60.62 11.94
CA SER A 18 -13.35 -61.31 13.16
C SER A 18 -12.98 -60.30 14.26
N SER A 19 -13.71 -60.40 15.36
CA SER A 19 -13.62 -59.63 16.61
C SER A 19 -12.48 -60.10 17.52
N SER A 20 -11.84 -59.18 18.23
CA SER A 20 -11.35 -59.40 19.61
C SER A 20 -11.20 -58.08 20.35
N SER A 21 -11.36 -58.15 21.67
CA SER A 21 -11.87 -57.13 22.59
C SER A 21 -10.81 -56.65 23.59
N SER A 22 -11.06 -55.46 24.18
CA SER A 22 -10.47 -54.85 25.39
C SER A 22 -9.04 -54.32 25.22
N THR A 23 -8.65 -53.15 25.76
CA THR A 23 -8.96 -52.60 27.09
C THR A 23 -8.87 -51.07 27.09
N LEU A 24 -9.81 -50.42 27.78
CA LEU A 24 -9.75 -49.01 28.16
C LEU A 24 -8.59 -48.79 29.15
N THR A 25 -7.71 -47.83 28.87
CA THR A 25 -6.92 -47.15 29.91
C THR A 25 -7.04 -45.65 29.69
N SER A 26 -7.70 -45.00 30.64
CA SER A 26 -7.70 -43.55 30.81
C SER A 26 -6.30 -43.10 31.20
N SER A 27 -5.67 -42.24 30.40
CA SER A 27 -4.60 -41.37 30.88
C SER A 27 -5.05 -39.93 30.72
N SER A 28 -5.25 -39.29 31.86
CA SER A 28 -5.53 -37.87 32.01
C SER A 28 -4.43 -37.08 31.32
N LEU A 29 -4.77 -36.38 30.24
CA LEU A 29 -3.93 -35.31 29.72
C LEU A 29 -4.15 -34.11 30.62
N ASP A 30 -3.16 -33.86 31.48
CA ASP A 30 -3.05 -32.65 32.28
C ASP A 30 -3.24 -31.43 31.37
N ARG A 31 -4.19 -30.59 31.77
CA ARG A 31 -4.37 -29.25 31.26
C ARG A 31 -3.20 -28.43 31.76
N ASP A 32 -2.13 -28.38 30.98
CA ASP A 32 -1.08 -27.41 31.24
C ASP A 32 -1.58 -26.00 30.99
N LYS A 33 -1.32 -25.19 32.02
CA LYS A 33 -1.75 -23.82 32.21
C LYS A 33 -1.45 -22.94 30.99
N VAL A 34 -2.45 -22.16 30.63
CA VAL A 34 -2.29 -20.91 29.91
C VAL A 34 -1.43 -19.99 30.78
N ASP A 35 -0.14 -19.86 30.44
CA ASP A 35 0.70 -18.82 31.03
C ASP A 35 0.24 -17.44 30.52
N ALA A 36 0.05 -16.53 31.47
CA ALA A 36 -0.21 -15.12 31.24
C ALA A 36 0.93 -14.47 30.43
N PRO A 37 0.70 -13.37 29.68
CA PRO A 37 1.72 -12.76 28.84
C PRO A 37 2.70 -11.96 29.71
N GLY A 38 3.69 -12.65 30.27
CA GLY A 38 4.92 -12.03 30.75
C GLY A 38 5.81 -11.69 29.56
N SER A 39 6.34 -10.47 29.55
CA SER A 39 7.41 -9.98 28.66
C SER A 39 8.52 -11.01 28.46
N SER A 40 8.39 -11.88 27.46
CA SER A 40 9.44 -12.83 27.11
C SER A 40 10.40 -12.12 26.16
N ASN A 41 11.62 -11.88 26.62
CA ASN A 41 12.72 -11.29 25.84
C ASN A 41 13.22 -12.24 24.71
N ARG A 42 12.43 -13.25 24.32
CA ARG A 42 12.77 -14.24 23.32
C ARG A 42 12.14 -13.84 21.98
N PRO A 43 12.90 -13.94 20.88
CA PRO A 43 12.38 -13.66 19.54
C PRO A 43 11.28 -14.66 19.19
N ARG A 44 10.24 -14.20 18.49
CA ARG A 44 9.07 -15.01 18.13
C ARG A 44 9.42 -16.13 17.15
N PHE A 45 10.36 -15.87 16.26
CA PHE A 45 10.87 -16.82 15.28
C PHE A 45 12.40 -16.96 15.39
N PRO A 46 12.99 -18.02 14.83
CA PRO A 46 14.45 -18.19 14.83
C PRO A 46 15.16 -16.98 14.21
N ILE A 47 16.13 -16.42 14.95
CA ILE A 47 16.91 -15.28 14.46
C ILE A 47 17.91 -15.76 13.42
N VAL A 48 17.85 -15.14 12.24
CA VAL A 48 18.88 -15.28 11.21
C VAL A 48 19.96 -14.23 11.46
N ALA A 49 21.21 -14.65 11.52
CA ALA A 49 22.34 -13.76 11.76
C ALA A 49 22.35 -12.58 10.77
N PRO A 50 22.63 -11.35 11.23
CA PRO A 50 22.68 -10.20 10.35
C PRO A 50 23.82 -10.37 9.35
N PRO A 51 23.62 -9.98 8.08
CA PRO A 51 24.63 -10.12 7.05
C PRO A 51 25.79 -9.13 7.25
N GLU A 52 26.98 -9.55 6.82
CA GLU A 52 28.14 -8.65 6.75
C GLU A 52 28.17 -7.88 5.42
N TYR A 53 28.44 -6.57 5.55
CA TYR A 53 28.61 -5.66 4.42
C TYR A 53 30.00 -5.04 4.43
N PRO A 54 30.55 -4.66 3.26
CA PRO A 54 31.74 -3.82 3.19
C PRO A 54 31.55 -2.53 4.02
N PRO A 55 32.59 -2.00 4.69
CA PRO A 55 32.44 -0.93 5.69
C PRO A 55 31.66 0.30 5.22
N LYS A 56 31.84 0.70 3.95
CA LYS A 56 31.11 1.84 3.39
C LYS A 56 29.62 1.54 3.17
N ALA A 57 29.28 0.34 2.73
CA ALA A 57 27.90 -0.08 2.55
C ALA A 57 27.20 -0.21 3.90
N ASP A 58 27.87 -0.85 4.87
CA ASP A 58 27.38 -1.00 6.24
C ASP A 58 27.00 0.35 6.87
N ARG A 59 27.92 1.32 6.82
CA ARG A 59 27.69 2.67 7.35
C ARG A 59 26.50 3.38 6.69
N VAL A 60 26.34 3.25 5.38
CA VAL A 60 25.23 3.88 4.64
C VAL A 60 23.89 3.24 5.02
N ILE A 61 23.84 1.91 5.09
CA ILE A 61 22.65 1.16 5.48
C ILE A 61 22.27 1.46 6.93
N TYR A 62 23.23 1.41 7.85
CA TYR A 62 23.03 1.72 9.25
C TYR A 62 22.45 3.13 9.46
N ASN A 63 23.00 4.13 8.77
CA ASN A 63 22.51 5.50 8.86
C ASN A 63 21.10 5.66 8.28
N ALA A 64 20.79 4.97 7.18
CA ALA A 64 19.44 4.98 6.60
C ALA A 64 18.43 4.37 7.58
N LYS A 65 18.73 3.19 8.14
CA LYS A 65 17.92 2.53 9.17
C LYS A 65 17.66 3.44 10.37
N LYS A 66 18.74 3.97 10.97
CA LYS A 66 18.66 4.82 12.16
C LYS A 66 17.82 6.09 11.93
N LYS A 67 17.87 6.67 10.73
CA LYS A 67 17.07 7.85 10.39
C LYS A 67 15.61 7.50 10.12
N HIS A 68 15.38 6.36 9.46
CA HIS A 68 14.04 5.96 9.06
C HIS A 68 13.18 5.52 10.25
N ARG A 69 13.78 4.77 11.18
CA ARG A 69 13.15 4.29 12.40
C ARG A 69 13.99 4.68 13.60
N SER A 70 13.91 5.96 13.99
CA SER A 70 14.72 6.51 15.09
C SER A 70 14.39 5.90 16.46
N GLU A 71 13.17 5.36 16.59
CA GLU A 71 12.67 4.69 17.79
C GLU A 71 13.27 3.29 17.99
N ILE A 72 13.85 2.68 16.95
CA ILE A 72 14.41 1.33 17.01
C ILE A 72 15.90 1.37 16.68
N SER A 73 16.72 0.88 17.61
CA SER A 73 18.15 0.66 17.34
C SER A 73 18.31 -0.25 16.13
N PRO A 74 19.21 0.03 15.16
CA PRO A 74 19.45 -0.83 14.00
C PRO A 74 19.74 -2.31 14.33
N LYS A 75 20.20 -2.61 15.56
CA LYS A 75 20.43 -3.98 16.05
C LYS A 75 19.14 -4.74 16.41
N LYS A 76 18.03 -4.04 16.58
CA LYS A 76 16.70 -4.58 16.93
C LYS A 76 15.75 -4.67 15.72
N TRP A 77 16.25 -4.48 14.51
CA TRP A 77 15.48 -4.60 13.26
C TRP A 77 15.09 -6.05 12.91
N THR A 78 15.59 -7.02 13.67
CA THR A 78 15.32 -8.46 13.54
C THR A 78 14.70 -9.02 14.82
N ARG A 79 14.00 -8.18 15.60
CA ARG A 79 13.45 -8.57 16.91
C ARG A 79 12.44 -9.72 16.80
N GLU A 80 11.60 -9.70 15.78
CA GLU A 80 10.54 -10.68 15.55
C GLU A 80 11.13 -11.99 14.97
N GLY A 81 12.18 -11.88 14.17
CA GLY A 81 12.83 -13.03 13.53
C GLY A 81 12.14 -13.49 12.25
N PHE A 82 11.37 -12.61 11.58
CA PHE A 82 10.59 -12.98 10.39
C PHE A 82 11.45 -13.48 9.22
N ALA A 83 12.75 -13.22 9.22
CA ALA A 83 13.67 -13.80 8.24
C ALA A 83 13.84 -15.32 8.38
N GLY A 84 13.63 -15.87 9.57
CA GLY A 84 13.75 -17.30 9.87
C GLY A 84 12.43 -18.06 9.81
N SER A 85 11.37 -17.45 9.27
CA SER A 85 10.04 -18.04 9.18
C SER A 85 9.45 -18.00 7.77
N ASP A 86 8.27 -18.58 7.62
CA ASP A 86 7.49 -18.72 6.39
C ASP A 86 6.42 -17.62 6.23
N VAL A 87 6.56 -16.47 6.92
CA VAL A 87 5.57 -15.36 6.92
C VAL A 87 5.12 -14.92 5.52
N CYS A 88 5.99 -15.04 4.52
CA CYS A 88 5.72 -14.66 3.14
C CYS A 88 5.10 -15.78 2.30
N GLU A 89 5.12 -17.02 2.77
CA GLU A 89 4.54 -18.18 2.08
C GLU A 89 3.18 -18.60 2.69
N LEU A 90 2.71 -17.88 3.71
CA LEU A 90 1.40 -18.12 4.31
C LEU A 90 0.29 -18.07 3.27
N PRO A 91 -0.72 -18.96 3.36
CA PRO A 91 -1.80 -19.04 2.39
C PRO A 91 -2.58 -17.73 2.34
N VAL A 92 -3.06 -17.41 1.15
CA VAL A 92 -3.98 -16.29 0.90
C VAL A 92 -5.39 -16.76 1.20
N ASP A 93 -6.20 -15.88 1.77
CA ASP A 93 -7.62 -16.15 1.98
C ASP A 93 -8.40 -16.04 0.67
N GLU A 94 -9.04 -17.13 0.28
CA GLU A 94 -9.80 -17.26 -0.98
C GLU A 94 -11.31 -17.05 -0.80
N CYS A 95 -11.78 -16.62 0.38
CA CYS A 95 -13.22 -16.44 0.65
C CYS A 95 -13.87 -15.36 -0.24
N ASN A 96 -13.16 -14.27 -0.53
CA ASN A 96 -13.62 -13.21 -1.42
C ASN A 96 -12.57 -12.94 -2.51
N LEU A 97 -12.76 -13.57 -3.66
CA LEU A 97 -11.82 -13.48 -4.77
C LEU A 97 -11.92 -12.12 -5.49
N ILE A 98 -10.75 -11.55 -5.81
CA ILE A 98 -10.68 -10.42 -6.73
C ILE A 98 -10.96 -10.89 -8.17
N LYS A 99 -11.69 -10.09 -8.94
CA LYS A 99 -11.85 -10.33 -10.37
C LYS A 99 -10.51 -10.16 -11.09
N ARG A 100 -10.24 -11.06 -12.03
CA ARG A 100 -9.08 -11.00 -12.93
C ARG A 100 -9.57 -10.95 -14.37
N GLU A 101 -9.05 -10.00 -15.13
CA GLU A 101 -9.34 -9.82 -16.55
C GLU A 101 -8.04 -9.82 -17.34
N HIS A 102 -8.06 -10.34 -18.57
CA HIS A 102 -6.91 -10.19 -19.46
C HIS A 102 -7.05 -8.94 -20.33
N ARG A 103 -5.93 -8.25 -20.59
CA ARG A 103 -5.87 -7.00 -21.35
C ARG A 103 -6.47 -7.08 -22.76
N SER A 104 -6.43 -8.25 -23.39
CA SER A 104 -7.00 -8.46 -24.74
C SER A 104 -8.53 -8.50 -24.75
N GLU A 105 -9.15 -8.87 -23.64
CA GLU A 105 -10.60 -9.08 -23.51
C GLU A 105 -11.31 -7.88 -22.89
N LEU A 106 -10.54 -7.00 -22.22
CA LEU A 106 -11.05 -5.82 -21.56
C LEU A 106 -10.89 -4.55 -22.43
N SER A 107 -12.02 -4.03 -22.92
CA SER A 107 -12.05 -2.71 -23.57
C SER A 107 -12.06 -1.59 -22.53
N VAL A 108 -11.67 -0.37 -22.91
CA VAL A 108 -11.72 0.79 -21.99
C VAL A 108 -13.16 1.07 -21.56
N LYS A 109 -14.13 0.96 -22.47
CA LYS A 109 -15.55 1.14 -22.16
C LYS A 109 -16.06 0.12 -21.15
N ARG A 110 -15.68 -1.16 -21.30
CA ARG A 110 -15.98 -2.21 -20.32
C ARG A 110 -15.32 -1.90 -18.98
N PHE A 111 -14.03 -1.58 -18.98
CA PHE A 111 -13.30 -1.21 -17.76
C PHE A 111 -14.01 -0.10 -16.96
N ILE A 112 -14.40 0.98 -17.65
CA ILE A 112 -15.10 2.12 -17.04
C ILE A 112 -16.44 1.67 -16.45
N ASN A 113 -17.24 0.93 -17.21
CA ASN A 113 -18.61 0.55 -16.81
C ASN A 113 -18.64 -0.50 -15.70
N GLU A 114 -17.72 -1.48 -15.74
CA GLU A 114 -17.73 -2.66 -14.87
C GLU A 114 -16.85 -2.49 -13.62
N TYR A 115 -15.86 -1.58 -13.63
CA TYR A 115 -14.88 -1.44 -12.54
C TYR A 115 -14.70 0.00 -12.06
N GLU A 116 -14.35 0.93 -12.95
CA GLU A 116 -14.01 2.30 -12.51
C GLU A 116 -15.22 3.06 -11.94
N ARG A 117 -16.32 3.13 -12.71
CA ARG A 117 -17.55 3.81 -12.30
C ARG A 117 -18.21 3.18 -11.07
N PRO A 118 -18.32 1.84 -10.94
CA PRO A 118 -18.87 1.23 -9.73
C PRO A 118 -17.88 1.12 -8.56
N TYR A 119 -16.64 1.61 -8.73
CA TYR A 119 -15.57 1.52 -7.72
C TYR A 119 -15.26 0.08 -7.28
N ILE A 120 -15.08 -0.82 -8.25
CA ILE A 120 -14.74 -2.23 -8.01
C ILE A 120 -13.27 -2.47 -8.38
N PRO A 121 -12.44 -3.00 -7.46
CA PRO A 121 -11.05 -3.35 -7.77
C PRO A 121 -10.98 -4.54 -8.72
N VAL A 122 -9.94 -4.55 -9.55
CA VAL A 122 -9.69 -5.63 -10.53
C VAL A 122 -8.21 -5.79 -10.77
N VAL A 123 -7.77 -7.02 -11.03
CA VAL A 123 -6.44 -7.30 -11.55
C VAL A 123 -6.53 -7.48 -13.06
N ILE A 124 -5.69 -6.75 -13.79
CA ILE A 124 -5.63 -6.80 -15.25
C ILE A 124 -4.27 -7.39 -15.66
N ASP A 125 -4.32 -8.56 -16.27
CA ASP A 125 -3.13 -9.27 -16.74
C ASP A 125 -2.73 -8.88 -18.17
N GLY A 126 -1.45 -9.01 -18.50
CA GLY A 126 -0.93 -8.90 -19.87
C GLY A 126 -0.72 -7.47 -20.40
N ILE A 127 -0.80 -6.44 -19.55
CA ILE A 127 -0.59 -5.04 -19.97
C ILE A 127 0.85 -4.81 -20.47
N PRO A 128 1.90 -5.08 -19.68
CA PRO A 128 3.29 -4.82 -20.11
C PRO A 128 3.66 -5.56 -21.40
N GLU A 129 3.19 -6.80 -21.57
CA GLU A 129 3.47 -7.65 -22.72
C GLU A 129 2.77 -7.12 -23.97
N THR A 130 1.47 -6.82 -23.86
CA THR A 130 0.67 -6.33 -24.99
C THR A 130 1.10 -4.92 -25.43
N GLU A 131 1.44 -4.07 -24.46
CA GLU A 131 1.85 -2.68 -24.71
C GLU A 131 3.38 -2.53 -24.91
N LYS A 132 4.10 -3.66 -24.94
CA LYS A 132 5.54 -3.76 -25.26
C LYS A 132 6.42 -2.89 -24.36
N TRP A 133 6.23 -2.99 -23.06
CA TRP A 133 7.07 -2.29 -22.09
C TRP A 133 8.48 -2.87 -22.11
N GLU A 134 9.48 -2.01 -22.34
CA GLU A 134 10.89 -2.41 -22.26
C GLU A 134 11.31 -2.75 -20.82
N ALA A 135 10.51 -2.35 -19.82
CA ALA A 135 10.63 -2.76 -18.43
C ALA A 135 10.72 -4.28 -18.27
N LEU A 136 10.00 -5.07 -19.09
CA LEU A 136 10.06 -6.53 -19.04
C LEU A 136 11.47 -7.09 -19.29
N LYS A 137 12.31 -6.36 -20.02
CA LYS A 137 13.72 -6.71 -20.29
C LYS A 137 14.67 -5.97 -19.34
N HIS A 138 14.43 -4.68 -19.13
CA HIS A 138 15.36 -3.79 -18.44
C HIS A 138 15.23 -3.83 -16.92
N TRP A 139 14.05 -4.12 -16.38
CA TRP A 139 13.79 -4.04 -14.93
C TRP A 139 14.10 -5.33 -14.18
N THR A 140 15.15 -6.05 -14.61
CA THR A 140 15.72 -7.11 -13.78
C THR A 140 16.61 -6.51 -12.69
N LEU A 141 16.65 -7.12 -11.50
CA LEU A 141 17.51 -6.68 -10.39
C LEU A 141 19.00 -6.55 -10.81
N LYS A 142 19.46 -7.42 -11.73
CA LYS A 142 20.82 -7.39 -12.28
C LYS A 142 21.03 -6.16 -13.17
N GLN A 143 20.10 -5.93 -14.09
CA GLN A 143 20.19 -4.88 -15.09
C GLN A 143 20.03 -3.49 -14.47
N LEU A 144 19.03 -3.31 -13.61
CA LEU A 144 18.84 -2.07 -12.86
C LEU A 144 20.07 -1.72 -12.03
N ARG A 145 20.66 -2.72 -11.34
CA ARG A 145 21.89 -2.49 -10.56
C ARG A 145 23.04 -2.02 -11.44
N ARG A 146 23.17 -2.51 -12.66
CA ARG A 146 24.23 -2.12 -13.59
C ARG A 146 24.08 -0.66 -14.00
N ASP A 147 22.88 -0.30 -14.42
CA ASP A 147 22.60 0.96 -15.11
C ASP A 147 22.46 2.11 -14.11
N TYR A 148 21.74 1.89 -13.02
CA TYR A 148 21.39 2.92 -12.04
C TYR A 148 22.25 2.90 -10.77
N LYS A 149 23.40 2.22 -10.79
CA LYS A 149 24.25 1.96 -9.60
C LYS A 149 24.59 3.20 -8.75
N ARG A 150 24.67 4.37 -9.38
CA ARG A 150 25.03 5.64 -8.75
C ARG A 150 23.82 6.49 -8.36
N ALA A 151 22.64 6.20 -8.91
CA ALA A 151 21.42 6.96 -8.64
C ALA A 151 21.02 6.90 -7.16
N GLU A 152 20.58 8.03 -6.62
CA GLU A 152 20.11 8.14 -5.24
C GLU A 152 18.59 8.10 -5.18
N LEU A 153 18.06 6.93 -4.83
CA LEU A 153 16.61 6.69 -4.74
C LEU A 153 16.15 6.79 -3.28
N LYS A 154 14.95 7.34 -3.07
CA LYS A 154 14.27 7.45 -1.78
C LYS A 154 13.93 6.04 -1.27
N CYS A 155 14.44 5.70 -0.10
CA CYS A 155 14.25 4.39 0.55
C CYS A 155 13.69 4.50 1.98
N GLY A 156 13.15 5.66 2.33
CA GLY A 156 12.56 5.95 3.63
C GLY A 156 12.35 7.45 3.83
N GLU A 157 11.80 7.81 4.98
CA GLU A 157 11.63 9.17 5.47
C GLU A 157 12.03 9.21 6.95
N ASP A 158 12.57 10.34 7.41
CA ASP A 158 12.85 10.57 8.83
C ASP A 158 11.65 11.14 9.59
N ASP A 159 11.80 11.32 10.91
CA ASP A 159 10.73 11.81 11.79
C ASP A 159 10.17 13.20 11.41
N ASN A 160 10.92 13.96 10.60
CA ASN A 160 10.50 15.28 10.11
C ASN A 160 9.90 15.23 8.70
N GLY A 161 9.74 14.03 8.14
CA GLY A 161 9.27 13.80 6.76
C GLY A 161 10.31 14.09 5.70
N LYS A 162 11.61 14.20 6.06
CA LYS A 162 12.67 14.40 5.08
C LYS A 162 13.03 13.07 4.42
N SER A 163 13.09 13.05 3.10
CA SER A 163 13.45 11.85 2.34
C SER A 163 14.85 11.35 2.69
N ILE A 164 14.94 10.06 2.97
CA ILE A 164 16.18 9.31 3.12
C ILE A 164 16.49 8.67 1.77
N ARG A 165 17.61 9.04 1.18
CA ARG A 165 18.06 8.51 -0.11
C ARG A 165 19.32 7.65 0.04
N MET A 166 19.47 6.67 -0.84
CA MET A 166 20.61 5.78 -0.86
C MET A 166 21.04 5.50 -2.31
N ASN A 167 22.35 5.46 -2.59
CA ASN A 167 22.80 5.01 -3.90
C ASN A 167 22.30 3.59 -4.16
N PHE A 168 21.75 3.36 -5.36
CA PHE A 168 21.10 2.11 -5.70
C PHE A 168 22.01 0.89 -5.52
N LYS A 169 23.33 1.00 -5.79
CA LYS A 169 24.27 -0.12 -5.55
C LYS A 169 24.28 -0.61 -4.09
N TYR A 170 24.13 0.28 -3.11
CA TYR A 170 24.12 -0.08 -1.68
C TYR A 170 22.79 -0.70 -1.32
N PHE A 171 21.70 -0.15 -1.82
CA PHE A 171 20.37 -0.73 -1.66
C PHE A 171 20.31 -2.15 -2.26
N MET A 172 20.89 -2.37 -3.43
CA MET A 172 20.95 -3.69 -4.07
C MET A 172 21.88 -4.68 -3.34
N MET A 173 22.82 -4.21 -2.52
CA MET A 173 23.60 -5.08 -1.63
C MET A 173 22.78 -5.46 -0.40
N TYR A 174 22.06 -4.48 0.16
CA TYR A 174 21.13 -4.65 1.27
C TYR A 174 20.00 -5.63 0.92
N LEU A 175 19.26 -5.37 -0.15
CA LEU A 175 18.13 -6.18 -0.63
C LEU A 175 18.47 -7.67 -0.72
N LYS A 176 19.66 -8.01 -1.24
CA LYS A 176 20.09 -9.39 -1.44
C LYS A 176 20.44 -10.18 -0.17
N ARG A 177 20.70 -9.50 0.95
CA ARG A 177 21.31 -10.12 2.13
C ARG A 177 20.57 -9.86 3.43
N GLN A 178 19.73 -8.82 3.47
CA GLN A 178 19.05 -8.36 4.68
C GLN A 178 18.23 -9.48 5.35
N THR A 179 18.16 -9.43 6.68
CA THR A 179 17.36 -10.32 7.53
C THR A 179 16.38 -9.53 8.41
N ASP A 180 16.08 -8.29 8.03
CA ASP A 180 15.22 -7.39 8.80
C ASP A 180 13.77 -7.85 8.76
N ASP A 181 13.03 -7.59 9.84
CA ASP A 181 11.61 -7.90 9.97
C ASP A 181 10.78 -7.08 8.96
N SER A 182 10.94 -5.75 8.97
CA SER A 182 10.42 -4.81 7.95
C SER A 182 11.61 -4.09 7.27
N PRO A 183 12.07 -4.57 6.10
CA PRO A 183 13.21 -3.99 5.40
C PRO A 183 12.94 -2.59 4.82
N LEU A 184 14.00 -1.79 4.66
CA LEU A 184 13.95 -0.54 3.89
C LEU A 184 13.41 -0.81 2.48
N TYR A 185 12.58 0.11 1.98
CA TYR A 185 11.85 -0.04 0.73
C TYR A 185 12.07 1.19 -0.16
N ILE A 186 12.57 1.00 -1.40
CA ILE A 186 12.60 2.10 -2.37
C ILE A 186 11.18 2.42 -2.80
N PHE A 187 10.79 3.67 -2.58
CA PHE A 187 9.50 4.25 -2.91
C PHE A 187 9.73 5.68 -3.41
N ASP A 188 10.21 5.81 -4.65
CA ASP A 188 10.72 7.09 -5.19
C ASP A 188 9.70 7.75 -6.12
N SER A 189 9.26 8.95 -5.77
CA SER A 189 8.32 9.78 -6.56
C SER A 189 8.97 10.75 -7.54
N THR A 190 10.28 10.91 -7.45
CA THR A 190 11.05 11.99 -8.10
C THR A 190 12.00 11.45 -9.16
N PHE A 191 11.90 10.16 -9.49
CA PHE A 191 12.82 9.50 -10.41
C PHE A 191 12.76 10.12 -11.82
N GLU A 192 11.68 10.82 -12.17
CA GLU A 192 11.58 11.59 -13.41
C GLU A 192 12.30 12.95 -13.39
N ASP A 193 12.57 13.49 -12.20
CA ASP A 193 13.23 14.79 -12.00
C ASP A 193 14.76 14.68 -12.10
N HIS A 194 15.31 13.49 -11.89
CA HIS A 194 16.76 13.26 -11.90
C HIS A 194 17.23 12.67 -13.23
N ARG A 195 18.24 13.30 -13.84
CA ARG A 195 18.77 12.92 -15.17
C ARG A 195 19.19 11.45 -15.26
N ASP A 196 19.72 10.89 -14.18
CA ASP A 196 20.24 9.52 -14.13
C ASP A 196 19.14 8.46 -13.93
N THR A 197 17.95 8.82 -13.45
CA THR A 197 16.81 7.89 -13.29
C THR A 197 15.67 8.15 -14.25
N LYS A 198 15.64 9.33 -14.89
CA LYS A 198 14.64 9.70 -15.89
C LYS A 198 14.46 8.67 -17.02
N PRO A 199 15.50 7.97 -17.51
CA PRO A 199 15.33 6.91 -18.51
C PRO A 199 14.40 5.76 -18.09
N LEU A 200 14.10 5.58 -16.80
CA LEU A 200 13.08 4.62 -16.35
C LEU A 200 11.69 4.92 -16.94
N LEU A 201 11.42 6.17 -17.33
CA LEU A 201 10.18 6.55 -18.01
C LEU A 201 10.07 5.98 -19.43
N ASP A 202 11.18 5.66 -20.06
CA ASP A 202 11.19 5.11 -21.43
C ASP A 202 10.80 3.62 -21.43
N ASP A 203 10.86 2.97 -20.25
CA ASP A 203 10.65 1.53 -20.10
C ASP A 203 9.17 1.13 -19.96
N TYR A 204 8.27 2.08 -19.71
CA TYR A 204 6.84 1.80 -19.55
C TYR A 204 5.96 2.95 -20.03
N ARG A 205 4.65 2.72 -20.13
CA ARG A 205 3.67 3.74 -20.50
C ARG A 205 2.48 3.68 -19.54
N VAL A 206 1.73 4.77 -19.41
CA VAL A 206 0.46 4.71 -18.68
C VAL A 206 -0.51 3.80 -19.44
N PRO A 207 -1.05 2.73 -18.82
CA PRO A 207 -1.98 1.83 -19.50
C PRO A 207 -3.21 2.57 -20.03
N LYS A 208 -3.78 2.10 -21.15
CA LYS A 208 -4.91 2.79 -21.82
C LYS A 208 -6.14 3.06 -20.94
N TYR A 209 -6.30 2.32 -19.84
CA TYR A 209 -7.42 2.45 -18.90
C TYR A 209 -7.30 3.69 -18.02
N PHE A 210 -6.09 4.19 -17.81
CA PHE A 210 -5.75 5.24 -16.85
C PHE A 210 -5.18 6.49 -17.55
N ALA A 211 -5.49 6.65 -18.84
CA ALA A 211 -4.92 7.71 -19.68
C ALA A 211 -5.41 9.11 -19.30
N GLU A 212 -6.59 9.22 -18.67
CA GLU A 212 -7.09 10.50 -18.17
C GLU A 212 -6.43 10.85 -16.84
N ASP A 213 -5.70 11.97 -16.84
CA ASP A 213 -5.03 12.51 -15.66
C ASP A 213 -5.38 13.98 -15.46
N LEU A 214 -6.49 14.24 -14.79
CA LEU A 214 -7.01 15.60 -14.58
C LEU A 214 -6.11 16.47 -13.71
N PHE A 215 -5.20 15.89 -12.91
CA PHE A 215 -4.25 16.68 -12.13
C PHE A 215 -3.11 17.26 -12.98
N SER A 216 -2.86 16.72 -14.17
CA SER A 216 -1.92 17.32 -15.14
C SER A 216 -2.27 18.77 -15.47
N LEU A 217 -3.57 19.13 -15.45
CA LEU A 217 -4.05 20.50 -15.69
C LEU A 217 -3.54 21.52 -14.66
N VAL A 218 -3.18 21.07 -13.46
CA VAL A 218 -2.59 21.91 -12.41
C VAL A 218 -1.13 22.27 -12.75
N GLY A 219 -0.47 21.47 -13.58
CA GLY A 219 0.94 21.57 -13.96
C GLY A 219 1.87 20.80 -13.02
N GLU A 220 2.98 20.29 -13.56
CA GLU A 220 3.93 19.40 -12.86
C GLU A 220 4.49 20.00 -11.56
N ASP A 221 4.85 21.30 -11.53
CA ASP A 221 5.40 21.93 -10.31
C ASP A 221 4.43 22.00 -9.12
N ARG A 222 3.12 21.89 -9.37
CA ARG A 222 2.06 22.20 -8.39
C ARG A 222 1.14 21.03 -8.11
N ARG A 223 1.14 19.99 -8.95
CA ARG A 223 0.42 18.76 -8.67
C ARG A 223 1.09 18.00 -7.51
N PRO A 224 0.34 17.21 -6.73
CA PRO A 224 0.94 16.28 -5.79
C PRO A 224 1.75 15.20 -6.53
N PRO A 225 2.77 14.62 -5.87
CA PRO A 225 3.39 13.38 -6.34
C PRO A 225 2.34 12.31 -6.61
N TYR A 226 2.45 11.67 -7.76
CA TYR A 226 1.39 10.84 -8.31
C TYR A 226 1.92 9.54 -8.91
N ARG A 227 3.22 9.32 -8.86
CA ARG A 227 3.86 8.21 -9.55
C ARG A 227 5.10 7.79 -8.79
N TRP A 228 5.30 6.49 -8.64
CA TRP A 228 6.42 5.94 -7.87
C TRP A 228 7.06 4.76 -8.57
N PHE A 229 8.39 4.74 -8.56
CA PHE A 229 9.20 3.57 -8.87
C PHE A 229 9.49 2.81 -7.57
N LEU A 230 9.20 1.50 -7.55
CA LEU A 230 9.26 0.68 -6.34
C LEU A 230 10.25 -0.45 -6.50
N VAL A 231 11.18 -0.58 -5.55
CA VAL A 231 12.09 -1.74 -5.44
C VAL A 231 12.14 -2.17 -3.98
N GLY A 232 11.58 -3.34 -3.69
CA GLY A 232 11.35 -3.79 -2.31
C GLY A 232 11.89 -5.18 -2.05
N PRO A 233 12.70 -5.39 -1.00
CA PRO A 233 13.09 -6.74 -0.56
C PRO A 233 11.90 -7.53 -0.03
N LYS A 234 12.01 -8.86 -0.02
CA LYS A 234 11.07 -9.75 0.72
C LYS A 234 10.83 -9.25 2.15
N ARG A 235 9.55 -9.24 2.57
CA ARG A 235 8.96 -8.69 3.83
C ARG A 235 8.73 -7.18 3.88
N SER A 236 9.27 -6.39 2.95
CA SER A 236 8.92 -4.96 2.88
C SER A 236 7.49 -4.79 2.38
N GLY A 237 6.90 -3.61 2.56
CA GLY A 237 5.53 -3.38 2.11
C GLY A 237 5.00 -2.01 2.44
N THR A 238 3.69 -1.84 2.27
CA THR A 238 2.96 -0.63 2.64
C THR A 238 1.84 -0.99 3.59
N THR A 239 1.79 -0.29 4.73
CA THR A 239 0.78 -0.46 5.77
C THR A 239 -0.61 -0.09 5.28
N LEU A 240 -1.65 -0.45 6.05
CA LEU A 240 -3.04 -0.20 5.68
C LEU A 240 -3.32 1.30 5.51
N HIS A 241 -3.75 1.71 4.32
CA HIS A 241 -4.03 3.11 4.00
C HIS A 241 -5.13 3.25 2.94
N VAL A 242 -5.53 4.50 2.69
CA VAL A 242 -6.37 4.92 1.55
C VAL A 242 -5.59 5.98 0.79
N ASP A 243 -5.63 5.92 -0.54
CA ASP A 243 -4.96 6.89 -1.38
C ASP A 243 -5.39 8.35 -1.10
N PRO A 244 -4.43 9.29 -1.12
CA PRO A 244 -4.68 10.68 -0.76
C PRO A 244 -5.62 11.36 -1.74
N LEU A 245 -6.32 12.40 -1.26
CA LEU A 245 -7.24 13.21 -2.06
C LEU A 245 -8.37 12.42 -2.76
N GLY A 246 -8.58 11.13 -2.44
CA GLY A 246 -9.60 10.30 -3.06
C GLY A 246 -9.29 9.90 -4.50
N THR A 247 -8.02 10.01 -4.91
CA THR A 247 -7.56 9.46 -6.19
C THR A 247 -7.76 7.95 -6.22
N SER A 248 -7.88 7.41 -7.43
CA SER A 248 -7.69 5.98 -7.66
C SER A 248 -6.23 5.73 -8.01
N ALA A 249 -5.80 4.47 -7.96
CA ALA A 249 -4.44 4.09 -8.29
C ALA A 249 -4.40 2.86 -9.19
N TRP A 250 -3.27 2.69 -9.88
CA TRP A 250 -2.90 1.43 -10.52
C TRP A 250 -1.48 1.04 -10.14
N ASN A 251 -1.22 -0.26 -10.00
CA ASN A 251 0.08 -0.81 -9.64
C ASN A 251 0.44 -1.98 -10.55
N THR A 252 1.49 -1.82 -11.37
CA THR A 252 1.99 -2.85 -12.28
C THR A 252 3.25 -3.50 -11.73
N LEU A 253 3.21 -4.82 -11.56
CA LEU A 253 4.32 -5.62 -11.03
C LEU A 253 5.15 -6.22 -12.16
N ILE A 254 6.47 -6.00 -12.14
CA ILE A 254 7.40 -6.53 -13.17
C ILE A 254 8.23 -7.70 -12.64
N VAL A 255 8.60 -7.67 -11.36
CA VAL A 255 9.40 -8.73 -10.72
C VAL A 255 8.80 -9.08 -9.36
N GLY A 256 8.82 -10.38 -9.03
CA GLY A 256 8.42 -10.91 -7.72
C GLY A 256 6.91 -11.05 -7.57
N ARG A 257 6.46 -11.20 -6.32
CA ARG A 257 5.05 -11.34 -5.95
C ARG A 257 4.68 -10.35 -4.84
N LYS A 258 3.46 -9.82 -4.88
CA LYS A 258 2.90 -8.94 -3.83
C LYS A 258 1.61 -9.54 -3.28
N ARG A 259 1.50 -9.70 -1.97
CA ARG A 259 0.25 -10.07 -1.29
C ARG A 259 -0.53 -8.79 -0.96
N TRP A 260 -1.79 -8.76 -1.36
CA TRP A 260 -2.69 -7.62 -1.18
C TRP A 260 -3.83 -8.00 -0.25
N VAL A 261 -4.26 -7.02 0.54
CA VAL A 261 -5.54 -7.07 1.25
C VAL A 261 -6.27 -5.75 1.04
N LEU A 262 -7.54 -5.81 0.69
CA LEU A 262 -8.40 -4.69 0.36
C LEU A 262 -9.68 -4.74 1.20
N PHE A 263 -10.13 -3.58 1.67
CA PHE A 263 -11.42 -3.43 2.35
C PHE A 263 -12.28 -2.33 1.71
N PRO A 264 -13.59 -2.56 1.54
CA PRO A 264 -14.49 -1.59 0.93
C PRO A 264 -14.52 -0.23 1.65
N PRO A 265 -14.77 0.86 0.91
CA PRO A 265 -14.76 2.23 1.44
C PRO A 265 -15.85 2.53 2.49
N HIS A 266 -16.93 1.75 2.52
CA HIS A 266 -18.03 1.94 3.46
C HIS A 266 -17.69 1.42 4.88
N LEU A 267 -16.64 0.61 5.02
CA LEU A 267 -16.26 0.08 6.31
C LEU A 267 -15.65 1.16 7.22
N PRO A 268 -16.06 1.21 8.51
CA PRO A 268 -15.50 2.17 9.44
C PRO A 268 -13.99 1.99 9.61
N LYS A 269 -13.24 3.11 9.60
CA LYS A 269 -11.77 3.10 9.84
C LYS A 269 -11.37 2.28 11.06
N ARG A 270 -12.14 2.39 12.16
CA ARG A 270 -11.88 1.68 13.43
C ARG A 270 -11.96 0.15 13.32
N LEU A 271 -12.69 -0.36 12.33
CA LEU A 271 -12.83 -1.79 12.08
C LEU A 271 -11.59 -2.28 11.32
N VAL A 272 -11.32 -1.69 10.16
CA VAL A 272 -10.23 -2.15 9.26
C VAL A 272 -8.83 -1.91 9.83
N ASN A 273 -8.64 -0.84 10.61
CA ASN A 273 -7.35 -0.55 11.24
C ASN A 273 -7.07 -1.39 12.50
N GLY A 274 -8.05 -2.18 12.95
CA GLY A 274 -7.94 -3.10 14.08
C GLY A 274 -7.34 -2.54 15.37
N LYS A 275 -7.44 -1.22 15.64
CA LYS A 275 -6.79 -0.61 16.81
C LYS A 275 -7.13 -1.29 18.14
N ASN A 276 -8.34 -1.83 18.27
CA ASN A 276 -8.79 -2.53 19.48
C ASN A 276 -8.23 -3.96 19.60
N HIS A 277 -7.58 -4.46 18.56
CA HIS A 277 -7.00 -5.79 18.49
C HIS A 277 -5.48 -5.76 18.55
N VAL A 278 -4.85 -4.60 18.65
CA VAL A 278 -3.39 -4.47 18.85
C VAL A 278 -3.05 -4.88 20.28
N HIS A 279 -2.03 -5.71 20.45
CA HIS A 279 -1.56 -6.14 21.77
C HIS A 279 -0.19 -5.54 22.09
N GLY A 280 0.03 -5.14 23.35
CA GLY A 280 1.35 -4.80 23.88
C GLY A 280 2.13 -3.77 23.05
N ASP A 281 3.38 -4.10 22.73
CA ASP A 281 4.35 -3.30 21.97
C ASP A 281 4.55 -3.81 20.53
N GLU A 282 3.49 -4.37 19.93
CA GLU A 282 3.48 -4.79 18.53
C GLU A 282 3.86 -3.64 17.58
N ASP A 283 4.66 -3.97 16.57
CA ASP A 283 5.04 -3.05 15.50
C ASP A 283 3.88 -2.88 14.51
N ASP A 284 3.81 -1.74 13.82
CA ASP A 284 2.69 -1.39 12.92
C ASP A 284 3.05 -1.45 11.42
N GLU A 285 4.15 -2.12 11.10
CA GLU A 285 4.65 -2.35 9.75
C GLU A 285 3.76 -3.29 8.93
N ALA A 286 3.94 -3.29 7.60
CA ALA A 286 3.11 -4.09 6.69
C ALA A 286 3.14 -5.58 7.04
N VAL A 287 4.32 -6.15 7.27
CA VAL A 287 4.46 -7.56 7.66
C VAL A 287 3.71 -7.87 8.97
N ASN A 288 3.78 -7.00 9.98
CA ASN A 288 3.05 -7.16 11.23
C ASN A 288 1.54 -7.06 11.03
N TYR A 289 1.08 -6.18 10.14
CA TYR A 289 -0.34 -6.12 9.78
C TYR A 289 -0.84 -7.47 9.25
N PHE A 290 -0.11 -8.09 8.31
CA PHE A 290 -0.49 -9.38 7.73
C PHE A 290 -0.34 -10.55 8.73
N MET A 291 0.67 -10.51 9.61
CA MET A 291 0.96 -11.59 10.55
C MET A 291 0.08 -11.58 11.80
N ASP A 292 -0.28 -10.39 12.27
CA ASP A 292 -0.87 -10.23 13.60
C ASP A 292 -2.26 -9.64 13.52
N LEU A 293 -2.39 -8.51 12.85
CA LEU A 293 -3.63 -7.75 12.91
C LEU A 293 -4.72 -8.29 11.99
N LEU A 294 -4.38 -8.64 10.75
CA LEU A 294 -5.32 -9.18 9.78
C LEU A 294 -5.95 -10.51 10.24
N PRO A 295 -5.19 -11.50 10.76
CA PRO A 295 -5.78 -12.73 11.28
C PRO A 295 -6.72 -12.49 12.47
N ARG A 296 -6.34 -11.61 13.41
CA ARG A 296 -7.21 -11.24 14.55
C ARG A 296 -8.49 -10.56 14.10
N LEU A 297 -8.42 -9.68 13.10
CA LEU A 297 -9.60 -9.04 12.52
C LEU A 297 -10.55 -10.06 11.91
N LYS A 298 -10.02 -10.99 11.11
CA LYS A 298 -10.82 -12.07 10.50
C LYS A 298 -11.43 -13.03 11.52
N GLN A 299 -10.76 -13.23 12.66
CA GLN A 299 -11.32 -14.02 13.76
C GLN A 299 -12.43 -13.26 14.50
N ALA A 300 -12.29 -11.94 14.64
CA ALA A 300 -13.23 -11.10 15.40
C ALA A 300 -14.47 -10.66 14.61
N SER A 301 -14.49 -10.83 13.29
CA SER A 301 -15.56 -10.35 12.41
C SER A 301 -15.86 -11.33 11.29
N SER A 302 -17.13 -11.50 10.95
CA SER A 302 -17.52 -12.44 9.89
C SER A 302 -17.01 -11.99 8.51
N PRO A 303 -16.78 -12.93 7.56
CA PRO A 303 -16.38 -12.60 6.20
C PRO A 303 -17.34 -11.63 5.49
N GLU A 304 -18.65 -11.73 5.77
CA GLU A 304 -19.69 -10.86 5.20
C GLU A 304 -19.62 -9.43 5.75
N THR A 305 -19.11 -9.27 6.97
CA THR A 305 -18.94 -7.97 7.61
C THR A 305 -17.67 -7.28 7.12
N LEU A 306 -16.56 -8.02 7.03
CA LEU A 306 -15.28 -7.45 6.59
C LEU A 306 -15.19 -7.27 5.08
N GLN A 307 -15.88 -8.11 4.30
CA GLN A 307 -15.81 -8.12 2.82
C GLN A 307 -14.38 -7.98 2.31
N CYS A 308 -13.45 -8.58 3.06
CA CYS A 308 -12.03 -8.47 2.88
C CYS A 308 -11.66 -9.22 1.61
N VAL A 309 -11.03 -8.53 0.65
CA VAL A 309 -10.53 -9.13 -0.58
C VAL A 309 -9.03 -9.32 -0.44
N GLU A 310 -8.57 -10.56 -0.52
CA GLU A 310 -7.16 -10.90 -0.41
C GLU A 310 -6.69 -11.66 -1.64
N PHE A 311 -5.50 -11.33 -2.15
CA PHE A 311 -4.98 -11.97 -3.36
C PHE A 311 -3.46 -11.82 -3.49
N MET A 312 -2.86 -12.68 -4.30
CA MET A 312 -1.47 -12.56 -4.75
C MET A 312 -1.41 -11.87 -6.11
N GLN A 313 -0.61 -10.84 -6.26
CA GLN A 313 -0.27 -10.23 -7.54
C GLN A 313 1.02 -10.87 -8.08
N PHE A 314 1.00 -11.20 -9.36
CA PHE A 314 2.11 -11.84 -10.10
C PHE A 314 2.76 -10.88 -11.11
N PRO A 315 3.97 -11.18 -11.61
CA PRO A 315 4.60 -10.40 -12.68
C PRO A 315 3.71 -10.30 -13.92
N GLY A 316 3.66 -9.12 -14.54
CA GLY A 316 2.78 -8.81 -15.68
C GLY A 316 1.43 -8.22 -15.28
N GLU A 317 1.00 -8.46 -14.03
CA GLU A 317 -0.31 -8.03 -13.56
C GLU A 317 -0.34 -6.57 -13.10
N THR A 318 -1.41 -5.87 -13.47
CA THR A 318 -1.72 -4.52 -13.00
C THR A 318 -2.98 -4.51 -12.14
N VAL A 319 -2.84 -4.10 -10.88
CA VAL A 319 -3.98 -3.94 -9.97
C VAL A 319 -4.58 -2.55 -10.16
N PHE A 320 -5.90 -2.44 -10.34
CA PHE A 320 -6.66 -1.20 -10.22
C PHE A 320 -7.27 -1.08 -8.82
N ILE A 321 -6.99 0.03 -8.14
CA ILE A 321 -7.48 0.35 -6.80
C ILE A 321 -8.39 1.60 -6.90
N PRO A 322 -9.71 1.44 -6.79
CA PRO A 322 -10.62 2.57 -6.80
C PRO A 322 -10.44 3.47 -5.58
N GLY A 323 -10.68 4.76 -5.74
CA GLY A 323 -10.54 5.72 -4.65
C GLY A 323 -11.43 5.37 -3.45
N GLY A 324 -10.86 5.42 -2.24
CA GLY A 324 -11.56 5.14 -0.99
C GLY A 324 -11.37 3.72 -0.44
N TRP A 325 -10.90 2.77 -1.24
CA TRP A 325 -10.59 1.42 -0.76
C TRP A 325 -9.40 1.44 0.19
N TRP A 326 -9.56 0.83 1.36
CA TRP A 326 -8.44 0.57 2.26
C TRP A 326 -7.62 -0.57 1.69
N HIS A 327 -6.30 -0.44 1.74
CA HIS A 327 -5.43 -1.49 1.24
C HIS A 327 -4.08 -1.53 1.96
N ALA A 328 -3.53 -2.73 2.10
CA ALA A 328 -2.18 -2.99 2.55
C ALA A 328 -1.49 -3.98 1.59
N VAL A 329 -0.17 -3.88 1.49
CA VAL A 329 0.62 -4.65 0.52
C VAL A 329 1.86 -5.20 1.19
N LEU A 330 2.13 -6.49 1.01
CA LEU A 330 3.34 -7.17 1.47
C LEU A 330 4.12 -7.72 0.26
N ASN A 331 5.39 -7.37 0.15
CA ASN A 331 6.30 -7.98 -0.82
C ASN A 331 6.73 -9.35 -0.30
N VAL A 332 6.20 -10.43 -0.90
CA VAL A 332 6.53 -11.80 -0.47
C VAL A 332 7.81 -12.33 -1.13
N ASP A 333 8.26 -11.67 -2.20
CA ASP A 333 9.57 -11.83 -2.82
C ASP A 333 10.29 -10.46 -2.91
N ASP A 334 11.50 -10.45 -3.48
CA ASP A 334 12.09 -9.21 -3.98
C ASP A 334 11.29 -8.70 -5.19
N THR A 335 10.83 -7.45 -5.14
CA THR A 335 9.90 -6.90 -6.13
C THR A 335 10.44 -5.67 -6.84
N VAL A 336 10.02 -5.51 -8.11
CA VAL A 336 10.15 -4.27 -8.87
C VAL A 336 8.79 -3.95 -9.48
N ALA A 337 8.30 -2.74 -9.26
CA ALA A 337 6.99 -2.29 -9.73
C ALA A 337 6.97 -0.79 -10.05
N VAL A 338 5.91 -0.37 -10.72
CA VAL A 338 5.55 1.05 -10.90
C VAL A 338 4.08 1.24 -10.53
N THR A 339 3.77 2.35 -9.87
CA THR A 339 2.40 2.68 -9.49
C THR A 339 2.13 4.15 -9.73
N GLN A 340 0.89 4.48 -10.08
CA GLN A 340 0.46 5.86 -10.18
C GLN A 340 -0.94 6.07 -9.61
N ASN A 341 -1.13 7.24 -9.01
CA ASN A 341 -2.43 7.76 -8.61
C ASN A 341 -2.94 8.67 -9.71
N PHE A 342 -4.23 8.59 -10.01
CA PHE A 342 -4.84 9.37 -11.07
C PHE A 342 -6.22 9.90 -10.67
N CYS A 343 -6.58 11.03 -11.28
CA CYS A 343 -7.91 11.59 -11.22
C CYS A 343 -8.51 11.52 -12.62
N SER A 344 -9.61 10.78 -12.75
CA SER A 344 -10.41 10.69 -13.96
C SER A 344 -11.75 11.37 -13.75
N SER A 345 -12.51 11.51 -14.82
CA SER A 345 -13.89 11.99 -14.81
C SER A 345 -14.80 11.15 -13.90
N GLN A 346 -14.50 9.85 -13.70
CA GLN A 346 -15.32 8.95 -12.87
C GLN A 346 -15.13 9.22 -11.36
N ASN A 347 -13.91 9.57 -10.94
CA ASN A 347 -13.59 9.86 -9.54
C ASN A 347 -13.53 11.36 -9.21
N PHE A 348 -13.66 12.22 -10.22
CA PHE A 348 -13.59 13.67 -10.10
C PHE A 348 -14.46 14.26 -8.98
N PRO A 349 -15.74 13.88 -8.78
CA PRO A 349 -16.56 14.47 -7.71
C PRO A 349 -15.95 14.29 -6.31
N THR A 350 -15.39 13.11 -6.03
CA THR A 350 -14.74 12.80 -4.75
C THR A 350 -13.42 13.53 -4.64
N VAL A 351 -12.61 13.51 -5.71
CA VAL A 351 -11.30 14.16 -5.74
C VAL A 351 -11.43 15.68 -5.59
N TRP A 352 -12.39 16.29 -6.27
CA TRP A 352 -12.69 17.72 -6.17
C TRP A 352 -13.02 18.13 -4.74
N ARG A 353 -13.97 17.44 -4.08
CA ARG A 353 -14.38 17.75 -2.70
C ARG A 353 -13.22 17.66 -1.71
N LYS A 354 -12.38 16.63 -1.84
CA LYS A 354 -11.18 16.47 -0.98
C LYS A 354 -10.12 17.53 -1.29
N THR A 355 -9.88 17.83 -2.57
CA THR A 355 -8.87 18.80 -3.02
C THR A 355 -9.24 20.23 -2.65
N ARG A 356 -10.49 20.67 -2.88
CA ARG A 356 -10.93 22.05 -2.55
C ARG A 356 -10.84 22.36 -1.06
N SER A 357 -11.01 21.33 -0.22
CA SER A 357 -10.93 21.46 1.24
C SER A 357 -9.49 21.46 1.75
N SER A 358 -8.65 20.56 1.23
CA SER A 358 -7.29 20.32 1.74
C SER A 358 -6.21 21.15 1.03
N ARG A 359 -6.36 21.44 -0.26
CA ARG A 359 -5.38 22.16 -1.10
C ARG A 359 -6.04 23.36 -1.79
N LYS A 360 -6.50 24.31 -0.99
CA LYS A 360 -7.29 25.49 -1.39
C LYS A 360 -6.76 26.25 -2.61
N ARG A 361 -5.47 26.61 -2.62
CA ARG A 361 -4.85 27.36 -3.73
C ARG A 361 -4.79 26.53 -5.02
N MET A 362 -4.46 25.25 -4.88
CA MET A 362 -4.43 24.29 -5.99
C MET A 362 -5.83 24.15 -6.61
N ALA A 363 -6.86 24.00 -5.79
CA ALA A 363 -8.23 23.86 -6.27
C ALA A 363 -8.74 25.07 -7.07
N VAL A 364 -8.39 26.30 -6.64
CA VAL A 364 -8.70 27.52 -7.40
C VAL A 364 -8.04 27.50 -8.78
N LYS A 365 -6.74 27.16 -8.84
CA LYS A 365 -6.00 27.03 -10.10
C LYS A 365 -6.61 25.93 -10.97
N TRP A 366 -6.97 24.80 -10.37
CA TRP A 366 -7.52 23.66 -11.07
C TRP A 366 -8.87 23.97 -11.71
N LEU A 367 -9.79 24.61 -10.97
CA LEU A 367 -11.08 25.05 -11.51
C LEU A 367 -10.91 25.96 -12.73
N LYS A 368 -10.03 26.97 -12.63
CA LYS A 368 -9.73 27.87 -13.76
C LYS A 368 -9.20 27.12 -14.99
N ARG A 369 -8.42 26.05 -14.78
CA ARG A 369 -7.90 25.23 -15.87
C ARG A 369 -8.97 24.34 -16.47
N LEU A 370 -9.86 23.78 -15.64
CA LEU A 370 -11.02 23.00 -16.08
C LEU A 370 -11.98 23.85 -16.93
N GLU A 371 -12.25 25.10 -16.55
CA GLU A 371 -13.11 26.01 -17.34
C GLU A 371 -12.68 26.13 -18.80
N THR A 372 -11.37 26.01 -19.08
CA THR A 372 -10.82 26.07 -20.44
C THR A 372 -10.73 24.70 -21.11
N HIS A 373 -10.32 23.66 -20.38
CA HIS A 373 -9.97 22.35 -20.99
C HIS A 373 -11.09 21.32 -20.89
N ASN A 374 -11.97 21.44 -19.90
CA ASN A 374 -13.11 20.55 -19.68
C ASN A 374 -14.26 21.31 -18.97
N PRO A 375 -15.03 22.14 -19.72
CA PRO A 375 -16.09 22.99 -19.15
C PRO A 375 -17.19 22.20 -18.42
N GLU A 376 -17.47 20.96 -18.83
CA GLU A 376 -18.45 20.10 -18.17
C GLU A 376 -18.04 19.74 -16.74
N LEU A 377 -16.77 19.34 -16.55
CA LEU A 377 -16.23 19.09 -15.21
C LEU A 377 -16.11 20.37 -14.38
N ALA A 378 -15.83 21.51 -15.00
CA ALA A 378 -15.85 22.80 -14.30
C ALA A 378 -17.25 23.14 -13.79
N ALA A 379 -18.29 22.98 -14.62
CA ALA A 379 -19.68 23.18 -14.23
C ALA A 379 -20.08 22.21 -13.10
N MET A 380 -19.65 20.95 -13.18
CA MET A 380 -19.85 19.98 -12.10
C MET A 380 -19.17 20.44 -10.80
N ALA A 381 -17.92 20.88 -10.85
CA ALA A 381 -17.19 21.39 -9.68
C ALA A 381 -17.90 22.59 -9.03
N MET A 382 -18.43 23.51 -9.84
CA MET A 382 -19.22 24.65 -9.36
C MET A 382 -20.53 24.21 -8.73
N LYS A 383 -21.27 23.28 -9.36
CA LYS A 383 -22.49 22.70 -8.80
C LYS A 383 -22.22 22.02 -7.46
N LEU A 384 -21.17 21.19 -7.36
CA LEU A 384 -20.74 20.57 -6.11
C LEU A 384 -20.40 21.60 -5.04
N ASN A 385 -19.86 22.77 -5.40
CA ASN A 385 -19.62 23.84 -4.45
C ASN A 385 -20.93 24.46 -3.97
N GLN A 386 -21.89 24.67 -4.86
CA GLN A 386 -23.20 25.21 -4.52
C GLN A 386 -23.98 24.26 -3.61
N ASP A 387 -24.06 22.97 -3.98
CA ASP A 387 -24.74 21.91 -3.23
C ASP A 387 -24.20 21.80 -1.81
N ASP A 388 -22.86 21.84 -1.67
CA ASP A 388 -22.18 21.72 -0.38
C ASP A 388 -22.02 23.08 0.35
N LYS A 389 -22.60 24.18 -0.19
CA LYS A 389 -22.43 25.57 0.28
C LYS A 389 -20.95 25.96 0.51
N PHE A 390 -20.07 25.40 -0.31
CA PHE A 390 -18.62 25.54 -0.18
C PHE A 390 -18.14 26.83 -0.85
N VAL A 391 -17.52 27.71 -0.07
CA VAL A 391 -16.91 28.94 -0.57
C VAL A 391 -15.45 28.69 -0.94
N MET A 392 -15.13 28.85 -2.23
CA MET A 392 -13.76 28.72 -2.73
C MET A 392 -12.83 29.78 -2.12
N TYR A 393 -11.57 29.43 -1.99
CA TYR A 393 -10.55 30.33 -1.45
C TYR A 393 -10.36 31.55 -2.36
N SER A 394 -10.36 32.75 -1.77
CA SER A 394 -9.99 34.00 -2.43
C SER A 394 -8.90 34.72 -1.64
N LYS A 395 -7.86 35.18 -2.34
CA LYS A 395 -6.76 35.93 -1.74
C LYS A 395 -7.23 37.38 -1.58
N GLY A 396 -7.93 37.69 -0.48
CA GLY A 396 -8.46 39.05 -0.28
C GLY A 396 -9.42 39.29 0.91
N ARG A 397 -10.02 38.26 1.52
CA ARG A 397 -10.82 38.45 2.74
C ARG A 397 -9.94 38.58 3.99
N ARG A 398 -9.36 39.77 4.20
CA ARG A 398 -9.14 40.25 5.58
C ARG A 398 -10.53 40.34 6.24
N ARG A 399 -10.64 39.83 7.48
CA ARG A 399 -11.78 39.91 8.41
C ARG A 399 -12.97 40.73 7.89
N CYS A 400 -14.03 40.06 7.43
CA CYS A 400 -15.33 40.70 7.38
C CYS A 400 -15.81 40.91 8.83
N GLU A 401 -16.32 42.11 9.04
CA GLU A 401 -16.68 42.76 10.29
C GLU A 401 -17.58 41.89 11.17
N MET A 402 -17.15 41.66 12.41
CA MET A 402 -18.08 41.34 13.49
C MET A 402 -18.60 42.66 14.08
N PRO A 403 -19.89 42.77 14.43
CA PRO A 403 -20.40 43.94 15.14
C PRO A 403 -19.72 44.03 16.52
N PRO A 404 -19.58 45.24 17.09
CA PRO A 404 -18.75 45.44 18.27
C PRO A 404 -19.39 44.75 19.47
N SER A 405 -18.75 43.70 19.98
CA SER A 405 -18.99 43.20 21.33
C SER A 405 -17.72 43.31 22.17
N SER A 406 -17.96 43.67 23.41
CA SER A 406 -17.08 44.26 24.42
C SER A 406 -15.75 43.53 24.67
N SER A 407 -14.68 44.33 24.65
CA SER A 407 -13.48 44.28 25.50
C SER A 407 -13.09 42.94 26.14
N TYR A 408 -12.10 42.24 25.55
CA TYR A 408 -11.10 41.50 26.33
C TYR A 408 -9.73 41.54 25.62
N LYS A 409 -8.72 42.01 26.35
CA LYS A 409 -7.32 42.14 25.92
C LYS A 409 -6.73 40.77 25.54
N ARG A 410 -6.01 40.67 24.41
CA ARG A 410 -5.03 39.59 24.20
C ARG A 410 -3.79 40.05 23.44
N LYS A 411 -2.63 39.70 24.02
CA LYS A 411 -1.25 40.04 23.65
C LYS A 411 -0.89 39.63 22.22
N LYS A 412 -0.13 40.50 21.53
CA LYS A 412 0.59 40.23 20.27
C LYS A 412 1.60 39.10 20.46
N LYS A 413 1.63 38.14 19.54
CA LYS A 413 2.84 37.39 19.20
C LYS A 413 2.90 37.21 17.67
N HIS A 414 4.04 37.60 17.10
CA HIS A 414 4.37 37.58 15.68
C HIS A 414 4.21 36.17 15.07
N SER A 415 3.66 36.09 13.86
CA SER A 415 3.77 34.92 12.99
C SER A 415 4.70 35.27 11.83
N GLU A 416 5.81 34.56 11.74
CA GLU A 416 6.67 34.53 10.56
C GLU A 416 6.07 33.53 9.55
N ASP A 417 5.98 33.97 8.29
CA ASP A 417 5.50 33.19 7.15
C ASP A 417 6.56 32.15 6.75
N GLU A 418 6.22 30.86 6.80
CA GLU A 418 7.04 29.79 6.21
C GLU A 418 6.40 29.19 4.95
N CYS A 419 7.28 28.99 3.98
CA CYS A 419 7.09 28.47 2.64
C CYS A 419 6.56 27.02 2.65
N ASP A 420 5.43 26.80 1.98
CA ASP A 420 4.73 25.52 1.89
C ASP A 420 5.36 24.65 0.77
N SER A 421 6.39 23.89 1.11
CA SER A 421 6.92 22.80 0.27
C SER A 421 6.05 21.56 0.42
N ALA A 422 5.71 20.92 -0.70
CA ALA A 422 4.84 19.76 -0.80
C ALA A 422 5.23 18.66 0.21
N ARG A 423 4.34 18.43 1.19
CA ARG A 423 4.43 17.29 2.10
C ARG A 423 3.87 16.05 1.40
N ASP A 424 4.74 15.07 1.17
CA ASP A 424 4.36 13.68 0.92
C ASP A 424 3.58 13.21 2.15
N LEU A 425 2.27 13.03 2.00
CA LEU A 425 1.43 12.49 3.07
C LEU A 425 1.41 10.97 2.94
N HIS A 426 2.54 10.33 3.27
CA HIS A 426 2.46 8.98 3.80
C HIS A 426 1.89 9.09 5.22
N TYR A 427 0.66 8.64 5.38
CA TYR A 427 -0.02 8.60 6.68
C TYR A 427 0.59 7.46 7.50
N HIS A 428 1.82 7.62 7.98
CA HIS A 428 2.28 6.84 9.12
C HIS A 428 1.55 7.38 10.35
N GLY A 429 0.91 6.47 11.10
CA GLY A 429 0.21 6.84 12.32
C GLY A 429 1.12 7.69 13.20
N LYS A 430 0.62 8.82 13.70
CA LYS A 430 1.33 9.58 14.73
C LYS A 430 1.71 8.61 15.85
N LYS A 431 3.01 8.36 16.03
CA LYS A 431 3.60 7.64 17.15
C LYS A 431 3.34 8.43 18.44
N THR A 432 2.22 8.17 19.10
CA THR A 432 1.99 8.62 20.49
C THR A 432 2.39 7.49 21.41
N ARG A 433 3.50 7.68 22.14
CA ARG A 433 3.82 6.89 23.34
C ARG A 433 2.73 7.14 24.38
N CYS A 434 2.00 6.11 24.79
CA CYS A 434 1.32 6.15 26.08
C CYS A 434 2.40 6.00 27.15
N ALA A 435 2.72 7.11 27.83
CA ALA A 435 3.34 7.03 29.14
C ALA A 435 2.25 6.53 30.10
N ALA A 436 2.52 5.40 30.75
CA ALA A 436 1.76 4.97 31.91
C ALA A 436 2.17 5.90 33.07
N ASP A 437 1.27 6.79 33.47
CA ASP A 437 1.32 7.39 34.78
C ASP A 437 0.40 6.58 35.69
N ALA A 438 1.00 6.12 36.78
CA ALA A 438 0.36 5.40 37.86
C ALA A 438 -0.57 6.32 38.64
N GLU A 439 -1.75 5.81 38.96
CA GLU A 439 -2.38 5.89 40.30
C GLU A 439 -3.30 4.69 40.50
#